data_AF-A0A418KHR6-F1
#
_entry.id   AF-A0A418KHR6-F1
#
_cell.length_a   1.000
_cell.length_b   1.000
_cell.length_c   1.000
_cell.angle_alpha   90.00
_cell.angle_beta   90.00
_cell.angle_gamma   90.00
#
_symmetry.space_group_name_H-M   'P 1'
#
loop_
_entity.id
_entity.type
_entity.pdbx_description
1 polymer ?
#
loop_
_entity_poly.entity_id
_entity_poly.type
_entity_poly.pdbx_seq_one_letter_code
_entity_poly.pdbx_strand_id
1 'polypeptide(L)'
;MMTRPGDHDQGVDEQALEAATAGLEQIREQLRAAAQGETDAHEVADAVGVYWRDHEDVLRAAAASLTEEVRLQALGELYRWREQLDAQLRRGTASEPAEGTGRADEPPDDARRPPG
;
A
#
# COMPACT_ATOMS: atom_id res chain seq x y z
N MET A 1 -12.51 38.55 41.19
CA MET A 1 -11.49 37.91 40.33
C MET A 1 -12.14 36.71 39.66
N MET A 2 -12.54 36.85 38.39
CA MET A 2 -13.08 35.73 37.61
C MET A 2 -11.93 34.97 36.96
N THR A 3 -12.02 33.64 37.02
CA THR A 3 -11.14 32.63 36.42
C THR A 3 -11.10 32.70 34.89
N ARG A 4 -9.93 32.47 34.30
CA ARG A 4 -9.81 31.87 32.95
C ARG A 4 -9.04 30.56 33.07
N PRO A 5 -9.71 29.41 33.11
CA PRO A 5 -9.11 28.12 32.83
C PRO A 5 -9.24 27.91 31.31
N GLY A 6 -8.13 27.93 30.58
CA GLY A 6 -8.20 27.87 29.12
C GLY A 6 -6.88 27.78 28.37
N ASP A 7 -5.73 27.84 29.04
CA ASP A 7 -4.45 27.42 28.46
C ASP A 7 -4.36 25.89 28.56
N HIS A 8 -5.16 25.19 27.77
CA HIS A 8 -4.80 23.83 27.39
C HIS A 8 -3.94 23.99 26.14
N ASP A 9 -2.63 23.98 26.40
CA ASP A 9 -1.56 23.60 25.51
C ASP A 9 -2.10 22.76 24.33
N GLN A 10 -2.21 23.35 23.15
CA GLN A 10 -2.65 22.68 21.92
C GLN A 10 -1.52 21.81 21.34
N GLY A 11 -0.89 21.00 22.20
CA GLY A 11 -0.03 19.91 21.78
C GLY A 11 -0.87 18.83 21.10
N VAL A 12 -0.24 18.05 20.21
CA VAL A 12 -0.84 16.81 19.69
C VAL A 12 -1.30 15.97 20.88
N ASP A 13 -2.57 15.57 20.91
CA ASP A 13 -3.07 14.69 21.96
C ASP A 13 -2.25 13.39 21.94
N GLU A 14 -1.40 13.23 22.97
CA GLU A 14 -0.42 12.16 23.04
C GLU A 14 -1.09 10.79 23.10
N GLN A 15 -2.26 10.69 23.74
CA GLN A 15 -3.05 9.46 23.80
C GLN A 15 -3.65 9.14 22.42
N ALA A 16 -4.13 10.16 21.69
CA ALA A 16 -4.61 9.97 20.33
C ALA A 16 -3.47 9.56 19.37
N LEU A 17 -2.26 10.08 19.58
CA LEU A 17 -1.07 9.73 18.80
C LEU A 17 -0.61 8.30 19.09
N GLU A 18 -0.66 7.87 20.35
CA GLU A 18 -0.39 6.49 20.74
C GLU A 18 -1.40 5.53 20.09
N ALA A 19 -2.69 5.88 20.12
CA ALA A 19 -3.74 5.11 19.47
C ALA A 19 -3.52 5.00 17.95
N ALA A 20 -3.16 6.11 17.29
CA ALA A 20 -2.81 6.09 15.87
C ALA A 20 -1.57 5.23 15.59
N THR A 21 -0.57 5.27 16.46
CA THR A 21 0.63 4.43 16.33
C THR A 21 0.29 2.94 16.44
N ALA A 22 -0.56 2.56 17.41
CA ALA A 22 -1.03 1.19 17.56
C ALA A 22 -1.87 0.72 16.35
N GLY A 23 -2.78 1.56 15.85
CA GLY A 23 -3.56 1.27 14.65
C GLY A 23 -2.68 1.07 13.41
N LEU A 24 -1.61 1.85 13.27
CA LEU A 24 -0.65 1.68 12.18
C LEU A 24 0.09 0.34 12.26
N GLU A 25 0.53 -0.08 13.45
CA GLU A 25 1.18 -1.39 13.62
C GLU A 25 0.23 -2.54 13.28
N GLN A 26 -1.05 -2.43 13.65
CA GLN A 26 -2.06 -3.42 13.27
C GLN A 26 -2.23 -3.52 11.75
N ILE A 27 -2.25 -2.39 11.02
CA ILE A 27 -2.26 -2.39 9.55
C ILE A 27 -1.02 -3.08 8.98
N ARG A 28 0.16 -2.84 9.57
CA ARG A 28 1.41 -3.50 9.12
C ARG A 28 1.34 -5.00 9.28
N GLU A 29 0.74 -5.49 10.36
CA GLU A 29 0.52 -6.92 10.57
C GLU A 29 -0.45 -7.50 9.54
N GLN A 30 -1.57 -6.83 9.27
CA GLN A 30 -2.52 -7.25 8.24
C GLN A 30 -1.88 -7.28 6.84
N LEU A 31 -1.04 -6.30 6.50
CA LEU A 31 -0.27 -6.30 5.26
C LEU A 31 0.68 -7.50 5.16
N ARG A 32 1.33 -7.89 6.27
CA ARG A 32 2.18 -9.09 6.31
C ARG A 32 1.38 -10.37 6.16
N ALA A 33 0.19 -10.45 6.76
CA ALA A 33 -0.73 -11.58 6.63
C ALA A 33 -1.24 -11.70 5.18
N ALA A 34 -1.65 -10.59 4.57
CA ALA A 34 -2.07 -10.54 3.17
C ALA A 34 -0.93 -10.95 2.21
N ALA A 35 0.31 -10.54 2.48
CA ALA A 35 1.48 -10.99 1.71
C ALA A 35 1.74 -12.51 1.82
N GLN A 36 1.22 -13.17 2.86
CA GLN A 36 1.27 -14.61 3.06
C GLN A 36 0.02 -15.33 2.52
N GLY A 37 -0.96 -14.59 1.99
CA GLY A 37 -2.23 -15.13 1.51
C GLY A 37 -3.26 -15.42 2.61
N GLU A 38 -3.05 -14.90 3.81
CA GLU A 38 -3.91 -15.14 4.98
C GLU A 38 -5.04 -14.10 5.13
N THR A 39 -4.99 -13.02 4.35
CA THR A 39 -5.96 -11.91 4.40
C THR A 39 -6.19 -11.37 3.00
N ASP A 40 -7.43 -11.00 2.69
CA ASP A 40 -7.77 -10.48 1.37
C ASP A 40 -7.32 -9.02 1.19
N ALA A 41 -6.93 -8.64 -0.03
CA ALA A 41 -6.49 -7.28 -0.32
C ALA A 41 -7.59 -6.23 -0.11
N HIS A 42 -8.86 -6.59 -0.30
CA HIS A 42 -10.01 -5.73 -0.04
C HIS A 42 -10.18 -5.45 1.45
N GLU A 43 -9.99 -6.47 2.30
CA GLU A 43 -10.06 -6.32 3.76
C GLU A 43 -8.96 -5.40 4.28
N VAL A 44 -7.74 -5.53 3.76
CA VAL A 44 -6.64 -4.61 4.10
C VAL A 44 -6.94 -3.19 3.63
N ALA A 45 -7.49 -3.02 2.42
CA ALA A 45 -7.87 -1.70 1.91
C ALA A 45 -8.94 -1.03 2.77
N ASP A 46 -9.95 -1.78 3.21
CA ASP A 46 -10.99 -1.31 4.12
C ASP A 46 -10.41 -0.92 5.48
N ALA A 47 -9.52 -1.73 6.05
CA ALA A 47 -8.87 -1.44 7.33
C ALA A 47 -8.04 -0.15 7.27
N VAL A 48 -7.28 0.06 6.19
CA VAL A 48 -6.54 1.32 5.95
C VAL A 48 -7.52 2.50 5.83
N GLY A 49 -8.63 2.31 5.13
CA GLY A 49 -9.66 3.35 4.97
C GLY A 49 -10.37 3.71 6.28
N VAL A 50 -10.56 2.75 7.19
CA VAL A 50 -11.10 2.97 8.54
C VAL A 50 -10.08 3.73 9.40
N TYR A 51 -8.84 3.24 9.47
CA TYR A 51 -7.76 3.91 10.20
C TYR A 51 -7.59 5.37 9.79
N TRP A 52 -7.60 5.67 8.48
CA TRP A 52 -7.48 7.04 8.02
C TRP A 52 -8.62 7.92 8.54
N ARG A 53 -9.86 7.44 8.49
CA ARG A 53 -11.04 8.18 8.97
C ARG A 53 -11.00 8.38 10.49
N ASP A 54 -10.55 7.37 11.23
CA ASP A 54 -10.55 7.41 12.70
C ASP A 54 -9.42 8.29 13.27
N HIS A 55 -8.33 8.47 12.51
CA HIS A 55 -7.12 9.19 12.98
C HIS A 55 -6.78 10.44 12.16
N GLU A 56 -7.63 10.88 11.23
CA GLU A 56 -7.33 12.00 10.32
C GLU A 56 -6.85 13.26 11.05
N ASP A 57 -7.56 13.66 12.10
CA ASP A 57 -7.29 14.90 12.82
C ASP A 57 -5.95 14.88 13.57
N VAL A 58 -5.65 13.77 14.25
CA VAL A 58 -4.37 13.62 14.96
C VAL A 58 -3.20 13.51 13.99
N LEU A 59 -3.38 12.84 12.85
CA LEU A 59 -2.37 12.77 11.79
C LEU A 59 -2.11 14.14 11.18
N ARG A 60 -3.15 14.95 10.96
CA ARG A 60 -3.03 16.33 10.47
C ARG A 60 -2.29 17.22 11.48
N ALA A 61 -2.63 17.13 12.75
CA ALA A 61 -1.96 17.88 13.82
C ALA A 61 -0.48 17.48 13.94
N ALA A 62 -0.19 16.18 13.91
CA ALA A 62 1.17 15.66 13.93
C ALA A 62 1.96 16.16 12.70
N ALA A 63 1.40 16.10 11.49
CA ALA A 63 2.04 16.59 10.27
C ALA A 63 2.31 18.11 10.29
N ALA A 64 1.45 18.89 10.94
CA ALA A 64 1.64 20.33 11.12
C ALA A 64 2.77 20.67 12.11
N SER A 65 3.05 19.77 13.06
CA SER A 65 4.15 19.93 14.03
C SER A 65 5.53 19.59 13.46
N LEU A 66 5.61 18.93 12.30
CA LEU A 66 6.86 18.57 11.65
C LEU A 66 7.56 19.79 11.03
N THR A 67 8.88 19.83 11.13
CA THR A 67 9.69 20.81 10.38
C THR A 67 9.68 20.49 8.89
N GLU A 68 10.02 21.48 8.07
CA GLU A 68 10.09 21.31 6.62
C GLU A 68 11.13 20.26 6.23
N GLU A 69 12.26 20.19 6.93
CA GLU A 69 13.30 19.19 6.67
C GLU A 69 12.76 17.77 6.89
N VAL A 70 12.04 17.54 8.00
CA VAL A 70 11.45 16.23 8.32
C VAL A 70 10.37 15.87 7.30
N ARG A 71 9.55 16.84 6.89
CA ARG A 71 8.51 16.64 5.87
C ARG A 71 9.11 16.22 4.53
N LEU A 72 10.17 16.90 4.08
CA LEU A 72 10.87 16.58 2.84
C LEU A 72 11.53 15.19 2.90
N GLN A 73 12.15 14.83 4.03
CA GLN A 73 12.72 13.51 4.23
C GLN A 73 11.65 12.42 4.16
N ALA A 74 10.53 12.59 4.87
CA ALA A 74 9.41 11.66 4.85
C ALA A 74 8.84 11.48 3.44
N LEU A 75 8.67 12.58 2.69
CA LEU A 75 8.21 12.54 1.31
C LEU A 75 9.19 11.79 0.38
N GLY A 76 10.50 11.99 0.57
CA GLY A 76 11.54 11.29 -0.17
C GLY A 76 11.58 9.78 0.10
N GLU A 77 11.34 9.35 1.34
CA GLU A 77 11.19 7.93 1.68
C GLU A 77 9.91 7.34 1.07
N LEU A 78 8.78 8.06 1.13
CA LEU A 78 7.52 7.63 0.54
C LEU A 78 7.64 7.38 -0.97
N TYR A 79 8.29 8.30 -1.71
CA TYR A 79 8.49 8.13 -3.14
C TYR A 79 9.40 6.95 -3.47
N ARG A 80 10.49 6.75 -2.71
CA ARG A 80 11.36 5.58 -2.88
C ARG A 80 10.62 4.28 -2.63
N TRP A 81 9.79 4.22 -1.60
CA TRP A 81 8.98 3.05 -1.30
C TRP A 81 7.98 2.75 -2.42
N ARG A 82 7.29 3.77 -2.96
CA ARG A 82 6.40 3.61 -4.11
C ARG A 82 7.12 3.03 -5.32
N GLU A 83 8.31 3.53 -5.65
CA GLU A 83 9.11 3.03 -6.78
C GLU A 83 9.51 1.56 -6.59
N GLN A 84 9.86 1.17 -5.35
CA GLN A 84 10.17 -0.23 -5.02
C GLN A 84 8.96 -1.15 -5.15
N LEU A 85 7.77 -0.68 -4.73
CA LEU A 85 6.53 -1.42 -4.91
C LEU A 85 6.18 -1.59 -6.40
N ASP A 86 6.24 -0.51 -7.18
CA ASP A 86 5.99 -0.56 -8.62
C ASP A 86 6.92 -1.55 -9.32
N ALA A 87 8.21 -1.56 -8.95
CA ALA A 87 9.18 -2.49 -9.52
C ALA A 87 8.86 -3.96 -9.15
N GLN A 88 8.42 -4.21 -7.92
CA GLN A 88 8.02 -5.55 -7.47
C GLN A 88 6.75 -6.04 -8.17
N LEU A 89 5.74 -5.18 -8.28
CA LEU A 89 4.50 -5.50 -8.98
C LEU A 89 4.77 -5.82 -10.45
N ARG A 90 5.57 -5.01 -11.15
CA ARG A 90 5.97 -5.28 -12.54
C ARG A 90 6.70 -6.62 -12.70
N ARG A 91 7.54 -7.00 -11.72
CA ARG A 91 8.26 -8.28 -11.74
C ARG A 91 7.31 -9.46 -11.50
N GLY A 92 6.35 -9.32 -10.58
CA GLY A 92 5.32 -10.33 -10.35
C GLY A 92 4.44 -10.57 -11.58
N THR A 93 4.03 -9.51 -12.27
CA THR A 93 3.24 -9.61 -13.52
C THR A 93 4.04 -10.12 -14.72
N ALA A 94 5.37 -10.01 -14.71
CA ALA A 94 6.23 -10.53 -15.77
C ALA A 94 6.49 -12.04 -15.63
N SER A 95 6.13 -12.65 -14.49
CA SER A 95 6.26 -14.08 -14.22
C SER A 95 5.01 -14.90 -14.53
N GLU A 96 3.98 -14.31 -15.17
CA GLU A 96 3.01 -15.07 -15.97
C GLU A 96 3.53 -15.17 -17.41
N PRO A 97 4.32 -16.20 -17.77
CA PRO A 97 4.32 -16.63 -19.15
C PRO A 97 2.89 -17.09 -19.43
N ALA A 98 2.32 -16.65 -20.55
CA ALA A 98 1.12 -17.24 -21.10
C ALA A 98 1.37 -18.74 -21.36
N GLU A 99 1.19 -19.58 -20.34
CA GLU A 99 1.01 -21.01 -20.50
C GLU A 99 -0.33 -21.21 -21.21
N GLY A 100 -0.29 -21.37 -22.53
CA GLY A 100 -1.48 -21.76 -23.27
C GLY A 100 -1.60 -21.34 -24.73
N THR A 101 -0.54 -21.03 -25.46
CA THR A 101 -0.59 -21.16 -26.94
C THR A 101 0.18 -22.40 -27.35
N GLY A 102 -0.55 -23.51 -27.33
CA GLY A 102 -0.12 -24.81 -27.81
C GLY A 102 0.58 -24.68 -29.16
N ARG A 103 1.80 -25.18 -29.18
CA ARG A 103 2.53 -25.48 -30.40
C ARG A 103 1.84 -26.65 -31.11
N ALA A 104 1.70 -26.51 -32.41
CA ALA A 104 1.44 -27.54 -33.42
C ALA A 104 -0.01 -28.04 -33.57
N ASP A 105 -0.75 -27.42 -34.50
CA ASP A 105 -1.41 -28.20 -35.54
C ASP A 105 -1.02 -27.56 -36.88
N GLU A 106 0.12 -28.03 -37.40
CA GLU A 106 0.56 -27.79 -38.76
C GLU A 106 -0.09 -28.88 -39.62
N PRO A 107 -1.07 -28.59 -40.50
CA PRO A 107 -1.43 -29.52 -41.57
C PRO A 107 -0.47 -29.26 -42.73
N PRO A 108 0.25 -30.26 -43.26
CA PRO A 108 -0.24 -30.86 -44.52
C PRO A 108 0.31 -32.28 -44.81
N ASP A 109 -0.58 -33.29 -44.94
CA ASP A 109 -0.24 -34.58 -45.55
C ASP A 109 -1.18 -34.91 -46.71
N ASP A 110 -1.32 -33.98 -47.67
CA ASP A 110 -1.88 -34.32 -49.00
C ASP A 110 -1.54 -33.28 -50.07
N ALA A 111 -0.26 -33.15 -50.45
CA ALA A 111 0.13 -32.37 -51.64
C ALA A 111 1.50 -32.75 -52.22
N ARG A 112 1.88 -34.04 -52.20
CA ARG A 112 3.04 -34.51 -52.97
C ARG A 112 2.77 -35.86 -53.65
N ARG A 113 2.14 -35.83 -54.83
CA ARG A 113 2.78 -36.38 -56.05
C ARG A 113 2.15 -35.87 -57.36
N PRO A 114 2.94 -35.82 -58.45
CA PRO A 114 2.76 -34.97 -59.64
C PRO A 114 2.07 -35.73 -60.81
N PRO A 115 1.90 -35.13 -62.01
CA PRO A 115 0.94 -35.57 -63.02
C PRO A 115 1.44 -36.79 -63.82
N GLY A 116 0.49 -37.64 -64.21
CA GLY A 116 0.63 -38.62 -65.28
C GLY A 116 -0.38 -38.29 -66.38
#